data_AF-A0A6V7HRT6-F1
#
_entry.id   AF-A0A6V7HRT6-F1
#
_cell.length_a   1.000
_cell.length_b   1.000
_cell.length_c   1.000
_cell.angle_alpha   90.00
_cell.angle_beta   90.00
_cell.angle_gamma   90.00
#
_symmetry.space_group_name_H-M   'P 1'
#
loop_
_entity.id
_entity.type
_entity.pdbx_description
1 polymer ?
#
loop_
_entity_poly.entity_id
_entity_poly.type
_entity_poly.pdbx_seq_one_letter_code
_entity_poly.pdbx_strand_id
1 'polypeptide(L)'
;VCQKFNLVCGARLNATFQRLQSQMLTRFQSIKAQMPRRESARRMHPLACECDIVETLHMRLTLLQMSFGKHIERRHCCFFPGE
;
A
#
# COMPACT_ATOMS: atom_id res chain seq x y z
N VAL A 1 24.80 -1.16 -13.69
CA VAL A 1 23.37 -0.92 -14.02
C VAL A 1 23.25 0.29 -14.93
N CYS A 2 22.46 0.23 -16.01
CA CYS A 2 22.21 1.38 -16.89
C CYS A 2 21.48 2.50 -16.11
N GLN A 3 22.09 3.69 -15.99
CA GLN A 3 21.54 4.81 -15.21
C GLN A 3 20.16 5.25 -15.71
N LYS A 4 19.97 5.28 -17.05
CA LYS A 4 18.71 5.65 -17.68
C LYS A 4 17.61 4.64 -17.38
N PHE A 5 17.93 3.35 -17.42
CA PHE A 5 16.99 2.29 -17.05
C PHE A 5 16.56 2.43 -15.58
N ASN A 6 17.52 2.60 -14.66
CA ASN A 6 17.21 2.78 -13.25
C ASN A 6 16.33 4.00 -12.98
N LEU A 7 16.58 5.12 -13.67
CA LEU A 7 15.78 6.33 -13.52
C LEU A 7 14.34 6.14 -13.99
N VAL A 8 14.14 5.54 -15.18
CA VAL A 8 12.81 5.34 -15.76
C VAL A 8 12.01 4.32 -14.96
N CYS A 9 12.60 3.16 -14.67
CA CYS A 9 11.93 2.12 -13.89
C CYS A 9 11.61 2.60 -12.46
N GLY A 10 12.52 3.35 -11.85
CA GLY A 10 12.36 3.83 -10.47
C GLY A 10 11.23 4.83 -10.38
N ALA A 11 11.19 5.78 -11.31
CA ALA A 11 10.09 6.73 -11.40
C ALA A 11 8.73 6.02 -11.57
N ARG A 12 8.65 5.03 -12.47
CA ARG A 12 7.40 4.30 -12.73
C ARG A 12 6.95 3.46 -11.54
N LEU A 13 7.88 2.76 -10.89
CA LEU A 13 7.59 1.94 -9.72
C LEU A 13 7.14 2.81 -8.53
N ASN A 14 7.87 3.89 -8.24
CA ASN A 14 7.55 4.79 -7.14
C ASN A 14 6.18 5.47 -7.34
N ALA A 15 5.92 5.98 -8.55
CA ALA A 15 4.63 6.59 -8.87
C ALA A 15 3.48 5.58 -8.74
N THR A 16 3.69 4.33 -9.18
CA THR A 16 2.67 3.28 -9.07
C THR A 16 2.43 2.89 -7.62
N PHE A 17 3.49 2.77 -6.82
CA PHE A 17 3.40 2.43 -5.40
C PHE A 17 2.64 3.51 -4.62
N GLN A 18 3.00 4.80 -4.81
CA GLN A 18 2.31 5.92 -4.19
C GLN A 18 0.83 5.97 -4.57
N ARG A 19 0.51 5.82 -5.87
CA ARG A 19 -0.88 5.77 -6.33
C ARG A 19 -1.67 4.62 -5.68
N LEU A 20 -1.06 3.44 -5.59
CA LEU A 20 -1.69 2.27 -4.98
C LEU A 20 -1.95 2.50 -3.48
N GLN A 21 -1.01 3.10 -2.76
CA GLN A 21 -1.19 3.46 -1.35
C GLN A 21 -2.36 4.43 -1.15
N SER A 22 -2.43 5.50 -1.94
CA SER A 22 -3.53 6.47 -1.87
C SER A 22 -4.87 5.80 -2.17
N GLN A 23 -4.94 5.00 -3.24
CA GLN A 23 -6.16 4.28 -3.61
C GLN A 23 -6.62 3.31 -2.50
N MET A 24 -5.68 2.56 -1.91
CA MET A 24 -6.00 1.62 -0.83
C MET A 24 -6.43 2.35 0.44
N LEU A 25 -5.80 3.47 0.80
CA LEU A 25 -6.22 4.28 1.94
C LEU A 25 -7.66 4.80 1.75
N THR A 26 -7.98 5.35 0.59
CA THR A 26 -9.33 5.84 0.28
C THR A 26 -10.36 4.70 0.34
N ARG A 27 -10.04 3.53 -0.23
CA ARG A 27 -10.93 2.36 -0.17
C ARG A 27 -11.12 1.88 1.27
N PHE A 28 -10.05 1.80 2.05
CA PHE A 28 -10.12 1.41 3.47
C PHE A 28 -11.03 2.34 4.26
N GLN A 29 -10.85 3.65 4.12
CA GLN A 29 -11.70 4.65 4.81
C GLN A 29 -13.16 4.54 4.40
N SER A 30 -13.43 4.35 3.10
CA SER A 30 -14.79 4.19 2.57
C SER A 30 -15.51 2.96 3.10
N ILE A 31 -14.84 1.80 3.12
CA ILE A 31 -15.41 0.56 3.67
C ILE A 31 -15.59 0.70 5.19
N LYS A 32 -14.58 1.20 5.90
CA LYS A 32 -14.62 1.37 7.35
C LYS A 32 -15.75 2.31 7.80
N ALA A 33 -16.08 3.32 7.01
CA ALA A 33 -17.21 4.22 7.28
C ALA A 33 -18.58 3.51 7.22
N GLN A 34 -18.69 2.41 6.48
CA GLN A 34 -19.90 1.59 6.38
C GLN A 34 -19.95 0.48 7.43
N MET A 35 -18.84 0.21 8.13
CA MET A 35 -18.77 -0.86 9.13
C MET A 35 -19.46 -0.45 10.44
N PRO A 36 -20.20 -1.38 11.08
CA PRO A 36 -20.75 -1.15 12.42
C PRO A 36 -19.68 -0.81 13.45
N ARG A 37 -20.01 0.01 14.44
CA ARG A 37 -19.07 0.32 15.54
C ARG A 37 -18.81 -0.88 16.46
N ARG A 38 -19.81 -1.75 16.67
CA ARG A 38 -19.72 -2.91 17.57
C ARG A 38 -19.13 -4.12 16.86
N GLU A 39 -18.11 -4.73 17.45
CA GLU A 39 -17.37 -5.85 16.86
C GLU A 39 -18.24 -7.06 16.51
N SER A 40 -19.19 -7.43 17.38
CA SER A 40 -20.11 -8.54 17.10
C SER A 40 -20.96 -8.31 15.85
N ALA A 41 -21.33 -7.06 15.56
CA ALA A 41 -22.07 -6.70 14.35
C ALA A 41 -21.17 -6.64 13.11
N ARG A 42 -19.88 -6.25 13.27
CA ARG A 42 -18.92 -6.25 12.15
C ARG A 42 -18.71 -7.66 11.59
N ARG A 43 -18.56 -8.67 12.45
CA ARG A 43 -18.30 -10.06 12.03
C ARG A 43 -19.42 -10.68 11.21
N MET A 44 -20.66 -10.20 11.38
CA MET A 44 -21.83 -10.65 10.62
C MET A 44 -22.15 -9.73 9.44
N HIS A 45 -21.39 -8.65 9.24
CA HIS A 45 -21.68 -7.66 8.21
C HIS A 45 -21.30 -8.21 6.82
N PRO A 46 -22.07 -7.91 5.76
CA PRO A 46 -21.75 -8.36 4.40
C PRO A 46 -20.36 -7.94 3.91
N LEU A 47 -19.86 -6.78 4.37
CA LEU A 47 -18.53 -6.27 4.02
C LEU A 47 -17.40 -6.76 4.92
N ALA A 48 -17.64 -7.67 5.88
CA ALA A 48 -16.62 -8.11 6.84
C ALA A 48 -15.36 -8.64 6.15
N CYS A 49 -15.53 -9.58 5.22
CA CYS A 49 -14.42 -10.16 4.47
C CYS A 49 -13.67 -9.11 3.63
N GLU A 50 -14.39 -8.22 2.95
CA GLU A 50 -13.78 -7.15 2.16
C GLU A 50 -13.00 -6.17 3.04
N CYS A 51 -13.54 -5.82 4.20
CA CYS A 51 -12.88 -4.97 5.19
C CYS A 51 -11.57 -5.60 5.67
N ASP A 52 -11.57 -6.88 6.03
CA ASP A 52 -10.37 -7.59 6.48
C ASP A 52 -9.28 -7.63 5.39
N ILE A 53 -9.69 -7.92 4.14
CA ILE A 53 -8.77 -7.93 2.99
C ILE A 53 -8.16 -6.54 2.78
N VAL A 54 -9.00 -5.50 2.74
CA VAL A 54 -8.53 -4.13 2.47
C VAL A 54 -7.68 -3.59 3.62
N GLU A 55 -8.03 -3.87 4.87
CA GLU A 55 -7.22 -3.53 6.04
C GLU A 55 -5.86 -4.21 5.99
N THR A 56 -5.84 -5.51 5.68
CA THR A 56 -4.59 -6.28 5.53
C THR A 56 -3.70 -5.69 4.44
N LEU A 57 -4.27 -5.38 3.26
CA LEU A 57 -3.53 -4.78 2.16
C LEU A 57 -2.99 -3.40 2.52
N HIS A 58 -3.82 -2.55 3.15
CA HIS A 58 -3.42 -1.23 3.60
C HIS A 58 -2.25 -1.31 4.61
N MET A 59 -2.34 -2.20 5.60
CA MET A 59 -1.27 -2.42 6.57
C MET A 59 0.03 -2.87 5.90
N ARG A 60 -0.04 -3.84 4.97
CA ARG A 60 1.15 -4.34 4.26
C ARG A 60 1.79 -3.25 3.41
N LEU A 61 1.02 -2.45 2.70
CA LEU A 61 1.53 -1.32 1.92
C LEU A 61 2.17 -0.25 2.80
N THR A 62 1.60 0.04 3.97
CA THR A 62 2.19 0.96 4.94
C THR A 62 3.54 0.45 5.46
N LEU A 63 3.65 -0.85 5.79
CA LEU A 63 4.93 -1.45 6.17
C LEU A 63 5.96 -1.34 5.06
N LEU A 64 5.59 -1.61 3.81
CA LEU A 64 6.49 -1.46 2.66
C LEU A 64 6.96 -0.01 2.51
N GLN A 65 6.10 0.98 2.74
CA GLN A 65 6.52 2.40 2.74
C GLN A 65 7.47 2.72 3.89
N MET A 66 7.30 2.14 5.07
CA MET A 66 8.25 2.31 6.16
C MET A 66 9.62 1.70 5.83
N SER A 67 9.63 0.53 5.17
CA SER A 67 10.86 -0.14 4.74
C SER A 67 11.55 0.61 3.59
N PHE A 68 10.80 1.06 2.59
CA PHE A 68 11.37 1.58 1.35
C PHE A 68 11.38 3.10 1.24
N GLY A 69 10.62 3.82 2.06
CA GLY A 69 10.42 5.28 1.91
C GLY A 69 11.73 6.05 1.86
N LYS A 70 12.66 5.77 2.78
CA LYS A 70 13.99 6.41 2.81
C LYS A 70 14.83 6.07 1.57
N HIS A 71 14.66 4.88 1.01
CA HIS A 71 15.38 4.45 -0.20
C HIS A 71 14.81 5.09 -1.46
N ILE A 72 13.48 5.25 -1.51
CA ILE A 72 12.75 5.96 -2.56
C ILE A 72 13.18 7.43 -2.59
N GLU A 73 13.20 8.10 -1.43
CA GLU A 73 13.61 9.51 -1.31
C GLU A 73 15.06 9.74 -1.76
N ARG A 74 15.97 8.84 -1.38
CA ARG A 74 17.39 8.90 -1.76
C ARG A 74 17.67 8.44 -3.19
N ARG A 75 16.65 8.04 -3.95
CA ARG A 75 16.75 7.47 -5.32
C ARG A 75 17.72 6.28 -5.39
N HIS A 76 17.79 5.49 -4.33
CA HIS A 76 18.51 4.22 -4.37
C HIS A 76 17.80 3.29 -5.37
N CYS A 77 18.57 2.45 -6.08
CA CYS A 77 18.14 1.64 -7.23
C CYS A 77 16.76 0.97 -7.07
N CYS A 78 16.04 0.83 -8.18
CA CYS A 78 14.76 0.10 -8.28
C CYS A 78 14.88 -1.25 -7.58
N PHE A 79 14.23 -1.41 -6.41
CA PHE A 79 14.18 -2.62 -5.59
C PHE A 79 15.50 -3.38 -5.57
N PHE A 80 16.27 -3.16 -4.50
CA PHE A 80 17.53 -3.84 -4.22
C PHE A 80 17.57 -5.24 -4.84
N PRO A 81 18.61 -5.59 -5.63
CA PRO A 81 18.88 -6.99 -5.83
C PRO A 81 18.94 -7.56 -4.41
N GLY A 82 18.08 -8.54 -4.10
CA GLY A 82 18.25 -9.30 -2.87
C GLY A 82 19.72 -9.73 -2.79
N GLU A 83 20.26 -9.81 -1.57
CA GLU A 83 21.58 -10.43 -1.40
C GLU A 83 21.63 -11.78 -2.13
#